data_AF-A0AAE0TFW1-F1
#
_entry.id   AF-A0AAE0TFW1-F1
#
_cell.length_a   1.000
_cell.length_b   1.000
_cell.length_c   1.000
_cell.angle_alpha   90.00
_cell.angle_beta   90.00
_cell.angle_gamma   90.00
#
_symmetry.space_group_name_H-M   'P 1'
#
loop_
_entity.id
_entity.type
_entity.pdbx_description
1 polymer ?
#
loop_
_entity_poly.entity_id
_entity_poly.type
_entity_poly.pdbx_seq_one_letter_code
_entity_poly.pdbx_strand_id
1 'polypeptide(L)'
;MEEKSGSQITKKVETGKTEFKSYQSKCTRPLNKVIAVPNFIHPLILDTDASGEAIGAVLSQNIDGKERLVTFLWSLPGQDRTPVL
;
A
#
# COMPACT_ATOMS: atom_id res chain seq x y z
N MET A 1 -33.92 -4.45 32.96
CA MET A 1 -32.54 -4.76 32.54
C MET A 1 -32.66 -5.72 31.39
N GLU A 2 -32.41 -5.27 30.16
CA GLU A 2 -32.48 -6.15 28.98
C GLU A 2 -31.10 -6.15 28.33
N GLU A 3 -30.38 -7.23 28.62
CA GLU A 3 -29.03 -7.49 28.17
C GLU A 3 -29.09 -7.88 26.68
N LYS A 4 -28.77 -6.93 25.79
CA LYS A 4 -28.73 -7.21 24.35
C LYS A 4 -27.48 -8.03 24.01
N SER A 5 -27.70 -9.34 24.02
CA SER A 5 -26.89 -10.43 23.47
C SER A 5 -25.97 -10.02 22.31
N GLY A 6 -24.67 -10.22 22.53
CA GLY A 6 -23.53 -9.89 21.67
C GLY A 6 -23.43 -10.58 20.31
N SER A 7 -24.55 -10.83 19.64
CA SER A 7 -24.61 -11.43 18.29
C SER A 7 -24.42 -10.40 17.16
N GLN A 8 -24.64 -9.10 17.42
CA GLN A 8 -24.51 -8.06 16.37
C GLN A 8 -23.11 -7.44 16.24
N ILE A 9 -22.29 -7.53 17.28
CA ILE A 9 -20.94 -6.93 17.28
C ILE A 9 -19.97 -7.78 16.45
N THR A 10 -20.12 -9.10 16.46
CA THR A 10 -19.22 -10.04 15.78
C THR A 10 -19.32 -9.99 14.25
N LYS A 11 -20.51 -9.75 13.69
CA LYS A 11 -20.70 -9.71 12.23
C LYS A 11 -20.00 -8.55 11.53
N LYS A 12 -19.92 -7.36 12.16
CA LYS A 12 -19.22 -6.21 11.57
C LYS A 12 -17.70 -6.38 11.52
N VAL A 13 -17.13 -7.05 12.53
CA VAL A 13 -15.67 -7.28 12.63
C VAL A 13 -15.19 -8.28 11.57
N GLU A 14 -16.04 -9.23 11.18
CA GLU A 14 -15.69 -10.31 10.26
C GLU A 14 -15.85 -9.91 8.78
N THR A 15 -16.87 -9.09 8.46
CA THR A 15 -17.04 -8.52 7.11
C THR A 15 -15.87 -7.59 6.74
N GLY A 16 -15.39 -6.75 7.67
CA GLY A 16 -14.26 -5.85 7.43
C GLY A 16 -12.92 -6.56 7.20
N LYS A 17 -12.70 -7.74 7.81
CA LYS A 17 -11.48 -8.54 7.59
C LYS A 17 -11.44 -9.15 6.18
N THR A 18 -12.61 -9.50 5.64
CA THR A 18 -12.74 -10.10 4.31
C THR A 18 -12.53 -9.05 3.21
N GLU A 19 -13.06 -7.85 3.41
CA GLU A 19 -12.84 -6.71 2.50
C GLU A 19 -11.37 -6.25 2.52
N PHE A 20 -10.74 -6.16 3.69
CA PHE A 20 -9.33 -5.76 3.79
C PHE A 20 -8.39 -6.72 3.04
N LYS A 21 -8.61 -8.03 3.15
CA LYS A 21 -7.87 -9.05 2.36
C LYS A 21 -8.13 -8.93 0.85
N SER A 22 -9.35 -8.56 0.45
CA SER A 22 -9.70 -8.31 -0.95
C SER A 22 -8.99 -7.09 -1.52
N TYR A 23 -8.81 -6.02 -0.74
CA TYR A 23 -8.05 -4.84 -1.18
C TYR A 23 -6.55 -5.10 -1.20
N GLN A 24 -6.02 -5.80 -0.19
CA GLN A 24 -4.63 -6.23 -0.19
C GLN A 24 -4.29 -7.05 -1.44
N SER A 25 -5.13 -8.01 -1.83
CA SER A 25 -4.89 -8.82 -3.04
C SER A 25 -5.01 -8.02 -4.35
N LYS A 26 -5.80 -6.93 -4.38
CA LYS A 26 -5.84 -5.99 -5.50
C LYS A 26 -4.55 -5.17 -5.60
N CYS A 27 -4.01 -4.74 -4.46
CA CYS A 27 -2.75 -4.00 -4.36
C CYS A 27 -1.50 -4.88 -4.54
N THR A 28 -1.59 -6.19 -4.28
CA THR A 28 -0.52 -7.19 -4.49
C THR A 28 -0.72 -8.04 -5.74
N ARG A 29 -1.48 -7.55 -6.73
CA ARG A 29 -1.49 -8.13 -8.08
C ARG A 29 -0.04 -8.32 -8.55
N PRO A 30 0.24 -9.34 -9.38
CA PRO A 30 1.60 -9.58 -9.85
C PRO A 30 2.19 -8.27 -10.38
N LEU A 31 3.34 -7.89 -9.82
CA LEU A 31 3.96 -6.56 -9.97
C LEU A 31 4.12 -6.17 -11.45
N ASN A 32 4.17 -7.16 -12.34
CA ASN A 32 4.25 -7.01 -13.80
C ASN A 32 3.05 -6.31 -14.46
N LYS A 33 1.90 -6.15 -13.80
CA LYS A 33 0.71 -5.51 -14.38
C LYS A 33 0.40 -4.12 -13.83
N VAL A 34 1.10 -3.69 -12.79
CA VAL A 34 0.84 -2.43 -12.07
C VAL A 34 2.06 -1.52 -12.04
N ILE A 35 3.27 -2.08 -12.11
CA ILE A 35 4.52 -1.32 -12.07
C ILE A 35 5.07 -1.10 -13.49
N ALA A 36 5.39 0.15 -13.81
CA ALA A 36 6.10 0.56 -15.01
C ALA A 36 7.62 0.48 -14.82
N VAL A 37 8.33 0.21 -15.92
CA VAL A 37 9.80 0.31 -15.96
C VAL A 37 10.19 1.79 -15.96
N PRO A 38 11.11 2.24 -15.09
CA PRO A 38 11.53 3.63 -15.06
C PRO A 38 12.26 4.01 -16.35
N ASN A 39 11.93 5.18 -16.89
CA ASN A 39 12.66 5.81 -17.97
C ASN A 39 13.53 6.94 -17.42
N PHE A 40 14.84 6.73 -17.34
CA PHE A 40 15.80 7.68 -16.77
C PHE A 40 16.03 8.94 -17.62
N ILE A 41 15.41 9.05 -18.80
CA ILE A 41 15.42 10.28 -19.61
C ILE A 41 14.40 11.30 -19.09
N HIS A 42 13.29 10.81 -18.51
CA HIS A 42 12.22 11.66 -18.00
C HIS A 42 12.34 11.85 -16.48
N PRO A 43 11.84 12.97 -15.93
CA PRO A 43 11.81 13.16 -14.48
C PRO A 43 11.01 12.07 -13.78
N LEU A 44 11.45 11.72 -12.57
CA LEU A 44 10.71 10.88 -11.64
C LEU A 44 9.91 11.78 -10.69
N ILE A 45 8.75 11.31 -10.25
CA ILE A 45 7.89 11.95 -9.26
C ILE A 45 7.96 11.10 -7.99
N LEU A 46 8.21 11.75 -6.84
CA LEU A 46 8.31 11.09 -5.54
C LEU A 46 7.32 11.73 -4.59
N ASP A 47 6.30 10.95 -4.21
CA ASP A 47 5.36 11.33 -3.16
C ASP A 47 5.73 10.61 -1.87
N THR A 48 5.83 11.36 -0.77
CA THR A 48 6.16 10.82 0.55
C THR A 48 5.07 11.16 1.55
N ASP A 49 4.83 10.22 2.47
CA ASP A 49 3.96 10.44 3.63
C ASP A 49 4.57 9.77 4.86
N ALA A 50 4.41 10.40 6.02
CA ALA A 50 5.01 9.94 7.26
C ALA A 50 4.05 10.10 8.44
N SER A 51 4.11 9.15 9.35
CA SER A 51 3.40 9.16 10.63
C SER A 51 4.41 9.09 11.78
N GLY A 52 3.91 9.14 13.02
CA GLY A 52 4.75 8.90 14.21
C GLY A 52 5.34 7.48 14.28
N GLU A 53 4.89 6.56 13.42
CA GLU A 53 5.28 5.15 13.44
C GLU A 53 6.02 4.70 12.17
N ALA A 54 5.88 5.38 11.04
CA ALA A 54 6.34 4.89 9.74
C ALA A 54 6.59 6.02 8.75
N ILE A 55 7.42 5.73 7.73
CA ILE A 55 7.50 6.53 6.51
C ILE A 55 7.19 5.66 5.30
N GLY A 56 6.43 6.20 4.36
CA GLY A 56 6.12 5.62 3.07
C GLY A 56 6.52 6.56 1.94
N ALA A 57 6.84 5.99 0.78
CA ALA A 57 7.08 6.73 -0.44
C ALA A 57 6.54 5.98 -1.66
N VAL A 58 6.06 6.72 -2.65
CA VAL A 58 5.63 6.24 -3.95
C VAL A 58 6.49 6.91 -5.00
N LEU A 59 7.18 6.10 -5.80
CA LEU A 59 7.90 6.57 -6.98
C LEU A 59 7.03 6.34 -8.20
N SER A 60 6.79 7.39 -8.96
CA SER A 60 5.98 7.37 -10.18
C SER A 60 6.65 8.18 -11.29
N GLN A 61 6.13 8.03 -12.50
CA GLN A 61 6.61 8.76 -13.67
C GLN A 61 5.47 8.99 -14.66
N ASN A 62 5.49 10.11 -15.37
CA ASN A 62 4.58 10.33 -16.49
C ASN A 62 5.04 9.51 -17.71
N ILE A 63 4.26 8.50 -18.08
CA ILE A 63 4.48 7.62 -19.22
C ILE A 63 3.20 7.62 -20.07
N ASP A 64 3.35 8.00 -21.34
CA ASP A 64 2.24 8.14 -22.29
C ASP A 64 1.14 9.11 -21.83
N GLY A 65 1.55 10.22 -21.20
CA GLY A 65 0.63 11.27 -20.72
C GLY A 65 -0.15 10.88 -19.45
N LYS A 66 0.22 9.79 -18.78
CA LYS A 66 -0.38 9.34 -17.53
C LYS A 66 0.69 9.04 -16.50
N GLU A 67 0.42 9.39 -15.26
CA GLU A 67 1.27 8.97 -14.16
C GLU A 67 1.15 7.47 -13.93
N ARG A 68 2.30 6.78 -13.92
CA ARG A 68 2.43 5.35 -13.71
C ARG A 68 3.32 5.09 -12.50
N LEU A 69 2.89 4.15 -11.67
CA LEU A 69 3.66 3.68 -10.53
C LEU A 69 4.94 2.97 -11.02
N VAL A 70 6.09 3.33 -10.46
CA VAL A 70 7.38 2.67 -10.68
C VAL A 70 7.72 1.79 -9.48
N THR A 71 7.59 2.30 -8.25
CA THR A 71 7.78 1.48 -7.05
C THR A 71 7.13 2.13 -5.83
N PHE A 72 7.04 1.38 -4.74
CA PHE A 72 6.71 1.91 -3.43
C PHE A 72 7.79 1.50 -2.43
N LEU A 73 8.11 2.39 -1.51
CA LEU A 73 9.09 2.21 -0.46
C LEU A 73 8.42 2.48 0.88
N TRP A 74 8.85 1.80 1.92
CA TRP A 74 8.38 2.06 3.27
C TRP A 74 9.44 1.64 4.27
N SER A 75 9.48 2.34 5.39
CA SER A 75 10.38 2.03 6.51
C SER A 75 9.62 2.15 7.82
N LEU A 76 9.85 1.17 8.70
CA LEU A 76 9.41 1.18 10.09
C LEU A 76 10.66 1.29 10.98
N PRO A 77 10.61 2.08 12.06
CA PRO A 77 11.68 2.11 13.04
C PRO A 77 11.86 0.72 13.64
N GLY A 78 13.12 0.27 13.76
CA GLY A 78 13.47 -1.02 14.34
C GLY A 78 13.46 -2.23 13.38
N GLN A 79 13.08 -2.04 12.10
CA GLN A 79 13.42 -3.02 11.07
C GLN A 79 14.76 -2.65 10.43
N ASP A 80 15.83 -3.35 10.80
CA ASP A 80 17.06 -3.31 10.03
C ASP A 80 16.84 -4.03 8.69
N ARG A 81 16.58 -3.27 7.64
CA ARG A 81 16.61 -3.78 6.27
C ARG A 81 17.93 -3.37 5.67
N THR A 82 18.92 -4.26 5.78
CA THR A 82 20.09 -4.20 4.93
C THR A 82 19.60 -4.22 3.47
N PRO A 83 19.86 -3.17 2.67
CA PRO A 83 19.49 -3.19 1.27
C PRO A 83 20.33 -4.29 0.59
N VAL A 84 19.65 -5.32 0.09
CA VAL A 84 20.28 -6.31 -0.79
C VAL A 84 20.34 -5.65 -2.17
N LEU A 85 21.50 -5.11 -2.51
CA LEU A 85 21.84 -4.61 -3.85
C LEU A 85 22.30 -5.78 -4.73
#